data_AF-A0A3B0T0S4-F1
#
_entry.id   AF-A0A3B0T0S4-F1
#
_cell.length_a   1.000
_cell.length_b   1.000
_cell.length_c   1.000
_cell.angle_alpha   90.00
_cell.angle_beta   90.00
_cell.angle_gamma   90.00
#
_symmetry.space_group_name_H-M   'P 1'
#
loop_
_entity.id
_entity.type
_entity.pdbx_description
1 polymer ?
#
loop_
_entity_poly.entity_id
_entity_poly.type
_entity_poly.pdbx_seq_one_letter_code
_entity_poly.pdbx_strand_id
1 'polypeptide(L)'
;MSLLPFIQERLTVVEKEIKTDLFLWLSGKKNPDLEFSGTLELLYWGNYLENNITKIIQTAFTANRELANKHDTDPINTVNEATEASKQVIVEILSVMADYDQRMKGKGYPAKITKKDIKELQNHYFNLVEDSANNEVNIFNMPKKNAVNIPLASEYGIYWYIKSCHWSVHLKLIGVVFACLAIGFGAGKNETLRKLHNVFTNTESTNEIVSTKSKANIPETIDQNIPNTITETQKTDSSR
;
A
#
# COMPACT_ATOMS: atom_id res chain seq x y z
N MET A 1 21.65 31.61 8.68
CA MET A 1 20.84 31.13 9.82
C MET A 1 20.40 29.73 9.46
N SER A 2 20.73 28.70 10.25
CA SER A 2 20.34 27.32 9.93
C SER A 2 18.83 27.16 10.13
N LEU A 3 18.17 26.50 9.19
CA LEU A 3 16.70 26.39 9.12
C LEU A 3 16.22 25.00 9.54
N LEU A 4 17.18 24.11 9.81
CA LEU A 4 17.05 22.79 10.41
C LEU A 4 16.11 22.76 11.63
N PRO A 5 16.13 23.72 12.58
CA PRO A 5 15.27 23.65 13.77
C PRO A 5 13.77 23.61 13.45
N PHE A 6 13.32 24.32 12.41
CA PHE A 6 11.90 24.36 12.04
C PHE A 6 11.42 23.05 11.40
N ILE A 7 12.21 22.52 10.46
CA ILE A 7 11.93 21.23 9.83
C ILE A 7 11.94 20.13 10.89
N GLN A 8 12.92 20.17 11.79
CA GLN A 8 13.06 19.19 12.86
C GLN A 8 11.90 19.25 13.85
N GLU A 9 11.41 20.44 14.20
CA GLU A 9 10.21 20.59 15.04
C GLU A 9 8.99 19.86 14.43
N ARG A 10 8.73 20.06 13.13
CA ARG A 10 7.64 19.38 12.43
C ARG A 10 7.83 17.86 12.40
N LEU A 11 9.05 17.42 12.14
CA LEU A 11 9.39 16.01 12.10
C LEU A 11 9.30 15.35 13.48
N THR A 12 9.67 16.02 14.57
CA THR A 12 9.54 15.50 15.93
C THR A 12 8.08 15.19 16.29
N VAL A 13 7.11 16.00 15.81
CA VAL A 13 5.69 15.70 16.00
C VAL A 13 5.30 14.39 15.31
N VAL A 14 5.71 14.21 14.05
CA VAL A 14 5.44 12.99 13.27
C VAL A 14 6.13 11.78 13.89
N GLU A 15 7.40 11.93 14.27
CA GLU A 15 8.19 10.89 14.93
C GLU A 15 7.52 10.43 16.24
N LYS A 16 7.03 11.36 17.07
CA LYS A 16 6.31 11.05 18.30
C LYS A 16 5.01 10.30 18.03
N GLU A 17 4.27 10.67 16.99
CA GLU A 17 3.06 9.97 16.56
C GLU A 17 3.38 8.53 16.16
N ILE A 18 4.41 8.34 15.31
CA ILE A 18 4.86 7.01 14.88
C ILE A 18 5.31 6.17 16.08
N LYS A 19 6.14 6.72 16.96
CA LYS A 19 6.61 6.01 18.17
C LYS A 19 5.45 5.62 19.10
N THR A 20 4.41 6.45 19.19
CA THR A 20 3.19 6.14 19.96
C THR A 20 2.43 4.97 19.32
N ASP A 21 2.27 5.00 17.99
CA ASP A 21 1.63 3.91 17.25
C ASP A 21 2.41 2.60 17.34
N LEU A 22 3.74 2.66 17.24
CA LEU A 22 4.62 1.52 17.46
C LEU A 22 4.44 0.93 18.87
N PHE A 23 4.26 1.78 19.88
CA PHE A 23 4.01 1.29 21.24
C PHE A 23 2.68 0.52 21.32
N LEU A 24 1.66 0.96 20.60
CA LEU A 24 0.39 0.23 20.50
C LEU A 24 0.55 -1.15 19.84
N TRP A 25 1.42 -1.26 18.83
CA TRP A 25 1.83 -2.55 18.25
C TRP A 25 2.45 -3.46 19.31
N LEU A 26 3.46 -2.98 20.03
CA LEU A 26 4.18 -3.76 21.05
C LEU A 26 3.25 -4.21 22.20
N SER A 27 2.32 -3.35 22.60
CA SER A 27 1.35 -3.66 23.66
C SER A 27 0.33 -4.74 23.29
N GLY A 28 0.30 -5.17 22.03
CA GLY A 28 -0.75 -6.04 21.50
C GLY A 28 -2.09 -5.33 21.33
N LYS A 29 -2.28 -4.08 21.76
CA LYS A 29 -3.58 -3.38 21.64
C LYS A 29 -4.06 -3.22 20.20
N LYS A 30 -3.15 -3.10 19.23
CA LYS A 30 -3.53 -3.08 17.81
C LYS A 30 -4.05 -4.44 17.31
N ASN A 31 -3.54 -5.55 17.86
CA ASN A 31 -3.83 -6.91 17.43
C ASN A 31 -3.71 -7.88 18.64
N PRO A 32 -4.68 -7.90 19.57
CA PRO A 32 -4.51 -8.51 20.89
C PRO A 32 -4.35 -10.03 20.88
N ASP A 33 -4.89 -10.70 19.86
CA ASP A 33 -4.96 -12.16 19.80
C ASP A 33 -4.06 -12.78 18.71
N LEU A 34 -3.22 -11.96 18.05
CA LEU A 34 -2.41 -12.42 16.93
C LEU A 34 -0.94 -12.60 17.33
N GLU A 35 -0.38 -13.74 16.92
CA GLU A 35 1.06 -13.95 16.96
C GLU A 35 1.75 -13.03 15.95
N PHE A 36 2.87 -12.43 16.34
CA PHE A 36 3.64 -11.56 15.45
C PHE A 36 4.48 -12.40 14.50
N SER A 37 3.82 -12.95 13.49
CA SER A 37 4.41 -13.78 12.44
C SER A 37 3.58 -13.70 11.15
N GLY A 38 4.15 -14.20 10.05
CA GLY A 38 3.46 -14.30 8.76
C GLY A 38 2.91 -12.96 8.26
N THR A 39 1.60 -12.89 8.05
CA THR A 39 0.92 -11.70 7.50
C THR A 39 1.10 -10.45 8.36
N LEU A 40 1.15 -10.59 9.69
CA LEU A 40 1.23 -9.43 10.57
C LEU A 40 2.60 -8.76 10.49
N GLU A 41 3.66 -9.57 10.41
CA GLU A 41 5.03 -9.10 10.17
C GLU A 41 5.15 -8.42 8.80
N LEU A 42 4.53 -8.99 7.76
CA LEU A 42 4.51 -8.40 6.42
C LEU A 42 3.80 -7.04 6.40
N LEU A 43 2.66 -6.90 7.08
CA LEU A 43 1.95 -5.62 7.17
C LEU A 43 2.76 -4.56 7.92
N TYR A 44 3.46 -4.96 8.98
CA TYR A 44 4.30 -4.10 9.80
C TYR A 44 5.52 -3.56 9.03
N TRP A 45 6.26 -4.43 8.34
CA TRP A 45 7.45 -4.05 7.56
C TRP A 45 7.14 -3.54 6.15
N GLY A 46 5.94 -3.81 5.62
CA GLY A 46 5.47 -3.31 4.32
C GLY A 46 4.68 -2.02 4.48
N ASN A 47 3.37 -2.07 4.19
CA ASN A 47 2.49 -0.90 4.12
C ASN A 47 2.59 0.04 5.34
N TYR A 48 2.71 -0.48 6.56
CA TYR A 48 2.83 0.38 7.74
C TYR A 48 4.13 1.20 7.73
N LEU A 49 5.26 0.57 7.41
CA LEU A 49 6.54 1.27 7.27
C LEU A 49 6.47 2.29 6.12
N GLU A 50 6.05 1.86 4.93
CA GLU A 50 5.98 2.71 3.73
C GLU A 50 5.14 3.97 3.94
N ASN A 51 3.98 3.84 4.58
CA ASN A 51 3.11 4.98 4.90
C ASN A 51 3.81 5.99 5.83
N ASN A 52 4.52 5.51 6.84
CA ASN A 52 5.23 6.37 7.79
C ASN A 52 6.45 7.05 7.15
N ILE A 53 7.21 6.33 6.33
CA ILE A 53 8.33 6.93 5.58
C ILE A 53 7.82 8.01 4.63
N THR A 54 6.75 7.73 3.89
CA THR A 54 6.12 8.72 3.00
C THR A 54 5.69 9.97 3.77
N LYS A 55 5.08 9.80 4.95
CA LYS A 55 4.68 10.90 5.81
C LYS A 55 5.86 11.74 6.30
N ILE A 56 6.98 11.11 6.67
CA ILE A 56 8.21 11.80 7.08
C ILE A 56 8.74 12.67 5.92
N ILE A 57 8.91 12.07 4.74
CA ILE A 57 9.41 12.74 3.54
C ILE A 57 8.51 13.94 3.19
N GLN A 58 7.20 13.70 3.09
CA GLN A 58 6.24 14.76 2.75
C GLN A 58 6.24 15.89 3.79
N THR A 59 6.34 15.57 5.07
CA THR A 59 6.36 16.58 6.14
C THR A 59 7.62 17.44 6.05
N ALA A 60 8.79 16.83 5.86
CA ALA A 60 10.05 17.56 5.77
C ALA A 60 10.07 18.53 4.58
N PHE A 61 9.71 18.04 3.38
CA PHE A 61 9.73 18.85 2.18
C PHE A 61 8.57 19.87 2.13
N THR A 62 7.43 19.59 2.74
CA THR A 62 6.36 20.59 2.91
C THR A 62 6.80 21.72 3.85
N ALA A 63 7.40 21.37 5.00
CA ALA A 63 7.94 22.35 5.93
C ALA A 63 9.03 23.22 5.25
N ASN A 64 9.87 22.59 4.42
CA ASN A 64 10.86 23.29 3.62
C ASN A 64 10.23 24.33 2.67
N ARG A 65 9.20 23.94 1.90
CA ARG A 65 8.49 24.85 0.98
C ARG A 65 7.79 25.99 1.73
N GLU A 66 7.09 25.68 2.84
CA GLU A 66 6.43 26.68 3.68
C GLU A 66 7.42 27.75 4.16
N LEU A 67 8.60 27.30 4.57
CA LEU A 67 9.64 28.16 5.09
C LEU A 67 10.30 28.99 3.99
N ALA A 68 10.63 28.38 2.85
CA ALA A 68 11.16 29.09 1.68
C ALA A 68 10.22 30.20 1.20
N ASN A 69 8.92 29.93 1.15
CA ASN A 69 7.91 30.91 0.78
C ASN A 69 7.78 32.05 1.80
N LYS A 70 7.93 31.76 3.09
CA LYS A 70 7.73 32.74 4.17
C LYS A 70 8.94 33.65 4.40
N HIS A 71 10.15 33.15 4.17
CA HIS A 71 11.40 33.82 4.53
C HIS A 71 12.26 34.25 3.34
N ASP A 72 11.80 34.04 2.10
CA ASP A 72 12.53 34.37 0.86
C ASP A 72 13.96 33.78 0.83
N THR A 73 14.09 32.54 1.34
CA THR A 73 15.36 31.82 1.40
C THR A 73 15.57 31.00 0.14
N ASP A 74 16.84 30.84 -0.28
CA ASP A 74 17.22 29.98 -1.41
C ASP A 74 16.73 28.53 -1.16
N PRO A 75 15.74 28.04 -1.91
CA PRO A 75 15.13 26.74 -1.66
C PRO A 75 16.10 25.57 -1.85
N ILE A 76 17.16 25.74 -2.66
CA ILE A 76 18.13 24.68 -2.94
C ILE A 76 18.96 24.38 -1.69
N ASN A 77 19.34 25.42 -0.93
CA ASN A 77 20.10 25.25 0.31
C ASN A 77 19.26 24.59 1.40
N THR A 78 17.94 24.82 1.41
CA THR A 78 17.03 24.30 2.42
C THR A 78 16.51 22.89 2.10
N VAL A 79 16.54 22.48 0.83
CA VAL A 79 16.30 21.09 0.40
C VAL A 79 17.30 20.13 1.06
N ASN A 80 18.59 20.47 1.11
CA ASN A 80 19.60 19.62 1.76
C ASN A 80 19.32 19.42 3.26
N GLU A 81 18.88 20.47 3.95
CA GLU A 81 18.49 20.36 5.37
C GLU A 81 17.26 19.45 5.54
N ALA A 82 16.28 19.52 4.64
CA ALA A 82 15.12 18.63 4.64
C ALA A 82 15.50 17.16 4.36
N THR A 83 16.44 16.94 3.45
CA THR A 83 16.99 15.62 3.13
C THR A 83 17.66 14.99 4.34
N GLU A 84 18.59 15.70 4.97
CA GLU A 84 19.33 15.17 6.12
C GLU A 84 18.43 14.95 7.33
N ALA A 85 17.50 15.87 7.60
CA ALA A 85 16.52 15.71 8.67
C ALA A 85 15.62 14.48 8.43
N SER A 86 15.17 14.25 7.19
CA SER A 86 14.37 13.08 6.83
C SER A 86 15.15 11.79 7.04
N LYS A 87 16.40 11.71 6.54
CA LYS A 87 17.26 10.54 6.70
C LYS A 87 17.48 10.20 8.17
N GLN A 88 17.76 11.20 9.00
CA GLN A 88 17.96 11.00 10.43
C GLN A 88 16.73 10.34 11.08
N VAL A 89 15.54 10.91 10.84
CA VAL A 89 14.29 10.37 11.43
C VAL A 89 14.00 8.97 10.91
N ILE A 90 14.24 8.69 9.63
CA ILE A 90 14.09 7.36 9.05
C ILE A 90 14.99 6.33 9.76
N VAL A 91 16.25 6.67 10.03
CA VAL A 91 17.17 5.78 10.77
C VAL A 91 16.63 5.48 12.16
N GLU A 92 16.16 6.50 12.87
CA GLU A 92 15.61 6.33 14.21
C GLU A 92 14.36 5.45 14.21
N ILE A 93 13.43 5.67 13.28
CA ILE A 93 12.21 4.85 13.14
C ILE A 93 12.55 3.41 12.80
N LEU A 94 13.43 3.16 11.81
CA LEU A 94 13.84 1.80 11.45
C LEU A 94 14.51 1.07 12.61
N SER A 95 15.36 1.75 13.38
CA SER A 95 16.01 1.15 14.55
C SER A 95 14.99 0.77 15.63
N VAL A 96 14.06 1.67 15.97
CA VAL A 96 13.00 1.40 16.95
C VAL A 96 12.09 0.27 16.45
N MET A 97 11.75 0.26 15.17
CA MET A 97 10.92 -0.78 14.58
C MET A 97 11.58 -2.16 14.66
N ALA A 98 12.89 -2.23 14.42
CA ALA A 98 13.66 -3.46 14.55
C ALA A 98 13.78 -3.94 16.00
N ASP A 99 13.89 -3.02 16.97
CA ASP A 99 13.83 -3.37 18.39
C ASP A 99 12.47 -3.94 18.77
N TYR A 100 11.40 -3.40 18.21
CA TYR A 100 10.04 -3.82 18.51
C TYR A 100 9.73 -5.17 17.86
N ASP A 101 10.19 -5.40 16.63
CA ASP A 101 10.14 -6.70 15.96
C ASP A 101 10.79 -7.80 16.82
N GLN A 102 12.00 -7.55 17.31
CA GLN A 102 12.71 -8.47 18.20
C GLN A 102 11.92 -8.77 19.48
N ARG A 103 11.32 -7.73 20.08
CA ARG A 103 10.51 -7.86 21.32
C ARG A 103 9.20 -8.62 21.09
N MET A 104 8.51 -8.34 20.00
CA MET A 104 7.24 -8.99 19.65
C MET A 104 7.44 -10.48 19.33
N LYS A 105 8.55 -10.84 18.66
CA LYS A 105 8.92 -12.24 18.37
C LYS A 105 9.43 -12.99 19.59
N GLY A 106 10.26 -12.35 20.41
CA GLY A 106 10.94 -12.99 21.52
C GLY A 106 10.16 -12.97 22.84
N LYS A 107 8.83 -13.16 22.83
CA LYS A 107 7.98 -13.12 24.04
C LYS A 107 8.67 -13.80 25.24
N GLY A 108 9.00 -13.01 26.27
CA GLY A 108 9.70 -13.45 27.49
C GLY A 108 11.24 -13.46 27.43
N TYR A 109 11.85 -13.61 26.26
CA TYR A 109 13.32 -13.65 26.07
C TYR A 109 13.78 -12.97 24.76
N PRO A 110 13.58 -11.65 24.60
CA PRO A 110 13.87 -10.94 23.35
C PRO A 110 15.35 -10.96 22.95
N ALA A 111 16.27 -11.01 23.92
CA ALA A 111 17.71 -11.03 23.67
C ALA A 111 18.19 -12.29 22.90
N LYS A 112 17.38 -13.35 22.83
CA LYS A 112 17.71 -14.59 22.09
C LYS A 112 17.29 -14.52 20.61
N ILE A 113 16.48 -13.53 20.23
CA ILE A 113 16.02 -13.34 18.85
C ILE A 113 17.00 -12.42 18.13
N THR A 114 17.42 -12.77 16.93
CA THR A 114 18.27 -11.91 16.10
C THR A 114 17.51 -10.67 15.66
N LYS A 115 18.07 -9.48 15.90
CA LYS A 115 17.50 -8.22 15.43
C LYS A 115 17.56 -8.16 13.90
N LYS A 116 16.48 -7.71 13.26
CA LYS A 116 16.41 -7.54 11.80
C LYS A 116 17.50 -6.58 11.31
N ASP A 117 18.22 -6.96 10.26
CA ASP A 117 19.12 -6.03 9.56
C ASP A 117 18.28 -5.03 8.76
N ILE A 118 18.54 -3.75 8.99
CA ILE A 118 17.81 -2.63 8.37
C ILE A 118 18.62 -1.91 7.30
N LYS A 119 19.88 -2.32 7.02
CA LYS A 119 20.77 -1.60 6.10
C LYS A 119 20.21 -1.49 4.68
N GLU A 120 19.66 -2.58 4.15
CA GLU A 120 19.09 -2.58 2.81
C GLU A 120 17.86 -1.68 2.72
N LEU A 121 16.97 -1.74 3.72
CA LEU A 121 15.80 -0.88 3.84
C LEU A 121 16.20 0.60 3.98
N GLN A 122 17.21 0.89 4.81
CA GLN A 122 17.75 2.23 4.98
C GLN A 122 18.23 2.81 3.65
N ASN A 123 19.05 2.05 2.91
CA ASN A 123 19.54 2.49 1.61
C ASN A 123 18.41 2.71 0.61
N HIS A 124 17.41 1.83 0.59
CA HIS A 124 16.23 1.98 -0.25
C HIS A 124 15.49 3.29 0.04
N TYR A 125 15.19 3.58 1.32
CA TYR A 125 14.48 4.80 1.69
C TYR A 125 15.33 6.06 1.54
N PHE A 126 16.65 5.97 1.71
CA PHE A 126 17.55 7.09 1.43
C PHE A 126 17.48 7.49 -0.05
N ASN A 127 17.45 6.52 -0.97
CA ASN A 127 17.26 6.82 -2.38
C ASN A 127 15.92 7.52 -2.64
N LEU A 128 14.83 7.12 -1.97
CA LEU A 128 13.54 7.81 -2.11
C LEU A 128 13.56 9.26 -1.59
N VAL A 129 14.32 9.52 -0.51
CA VAL A 129 14.53 10.90 -0.01
C VAL A 129 15.30 11.72 -1.05
N GLU A 130 16.38 11.16 -1.63
CA GLU A 130 17.16 11.83 -2.67
C GLU A 130 16.35 12.10 -3.94
N ASP A 131 15.53 11.15 -4.39
CA ASP A 131 14.62 11.33 -5.52
C ASP A 131 13.62 12.47 -5.25
N SER A 132 13.12 12.55 -4.02
CA SER A 132 12.24 13.65 -3.59
C SER A 132 12.97 14.99 -3.58
N ALA A 133 14.20 15.03 -3.08
CA ALA A 133 15.05 16.22 -3.06
C ALA A 133 15.33 16.74 -4.48
N ASN A 134 15.70 15.83 -5.40
CA ASN A 134 15.93 16.16 -6.80
C ASN A 134 14.66 16.70 -7.46
N ASN A 135 13.50 16.13 -7.15
CA ASN A 135 12.22 16.62 -7.63
C ASN A 135 11.91 18.04 -7.12
N GLU A 136 12.16 18.33 -5.84
CA GLU A 136 12.01 19.69 -5.29
C GLU A 136 12.91 20.70 -6.01
N VAL A 137 14.20 20.40 -6.16
CA VAL A 137 15.16 21.28 -6.85
C VAL A 137 14.70 21.55 -8.29
N ASN A 138 14.21 20.52 -8.98
CA ASN A 138 13.67 20.69 -10.33
C ASN A 138 12.44 21.60 -10.37
N ILE A 139 11.53 21.49 -9.39
CA ILE A 139 10.35 22.35 -9.26
C ILE A 139 10.78 23.81 -9.05
N PHE A 140 11.78 24.07 -8.20
CA PHE A 140 12.30 25.43 -7.97
C PHE A 140 13.03 26.00 -9.19
N ASN A 141 13.71 25.15 -9.96
CA ASN A 141 14.44 25.55 -11.17
C ASN A 141 13.56 25.64 -12.43
N MET A 142 12.29 25.24 -12.37
CA MET A 142 11.39 25.37 -13.51
C MET A 142 11.25 26.86 -13.87
N PRO A 143 11.50 27.25 -15.15
CA PRO A 143 11.30 28.63 -15.56
C PRO A 143 9.85 29.01 -15.29
N LYS A 144 9.64 30.13 -14.58
CA LYS A 144 8.33 30.74 -14.30
C LYS A 144 7.66 31.23 -15.61
N LYS A 145 7.53 30.37 -16.62
CA LYS A 145 6.77 30.65 -17.84
C LYS A 145 5.31 30.31 -17.54
N ASN A 146 4.53 31.38 -17.39
CA ASN A 146 3.07 31.34 -17.30
C ASN A 146 2.56 30.42 -16.18
N ALA A 147 2.80 30.82 -14.92
CA ALA A 147 1.90 30.42 -13.84
C ALA A 147 0.52 30.99 -14.19
N VAL A 148 -0.28 30.22 -14.93
CA VAL A 148 -1.71 30.47 -15.03
C VAL A 148 -2.21 30.36 -13.60
N ASN A 149 -2.61 31.48 -13.01
CA ASN A 149 -3.43 31.48 -11.81
C ASN A 149 -4.70 30.73 -12.17
N ILE A 150 -4.73 29.42 -11.96
CA ILE A 150 -5.96 28.67 -11.94
C ILE A 150 -6.61 29.08 -10.62
N PRO A 151 -7.73 29.82 -10.61
CA PRO A 151 -8.47 30.05 -9.38
C PRO A 151 -8.96 28.68 -8.92
N LEU A 152 -8.20 28.06 -8.02
CA LEU A 152 -8.67 26.94 -7.20
C LEU A 152 -9.64 27.55 -6.19
N ALA A 153 -10.84 27.90 -6.66
CA ALA A 153 -11.98 28.01 -5.78
C ALA A 153 -12.06 26.67 -5.03
N SER A 154 -12.14 26.74 -3.71
CA SER A 154 -12.14 25.61 -2.76
C SER A 154 -13.19 24.53 -3.05
N GLU A 155 -14.11 24.80 -3.98
CA GLU A 155 -15.21 23.93 -4.37
C GLU A 155 -14.86 22.97 -5.53
N TYR A 156 -13.77 23.21 -6.27
CA TYR A 156 -13.36 22.37 -7.41
C TYR A 156 -11.86 22.10 -7.41
N GLY A 157 -11.41 21.30 -6.44
CA GLY A 157 -10.00 20.91 -6.29
C GLY A 157 -9.46 20.05 -7.42
N ILE A 158 -8.14 19.79 -7.37
CA ILE A 158 -7.35 18.90 -8.26
C ILE A 158 -8.04 17.56 -8.57
N TYR A 159 -8.85 17.06 -7.63
CA TYR A 159 -9.64 15.85 -7.80
C TYR A 159 -10.66 15.94 -8.95
N TRP A 160 -11.28 17.10 -9.18
CA TRP A 160 -12.15 17.34 -10.34
C TRP A 160 -11.35 17.35 -11.64
N TYR A 161 -10.16 17.95 -11.65
CA TYR A 161 -9.28 17.97 -12.83
C TYR A 161 -8.82 16.56 -13.20
N ILE A 162 -8.35 15.76 -12.23
CA ILE A 162 -7.95 14.37 -12.44
C ILE A 162 -9.15 13.54 -12.94
N LYS A 163 -10.33 13.70 -12.33
CA LYS A 163 -11.56 13.00 -12.73
C LYS A 163 -12.04 13.39 -14.13
N SER A 164 -11.97 14.67 -14.49
CA SER A 164 -12.32 15.19 -15.81
C SER A 164 -11.29 14.79 -16.88
N CYS A 165 -10.01 14.71 -16.54
CA CYS A 165 -8.97 14.17 -17.42
C CYS A 165 -9.19 12.68 -17.68
N HIS A 166 -9.48 11.88 -16.65
CA HIS A 166 -9.86 10.48 -16.82
C HIS A 166 -11.12 10.33 -17.71
N TRP A 167 -12.15 11.14 -17.46
CA TRP A 167 -13.38 11.13 -18.27
C TRP A 167 -13.11 11.48 -19.74
N SER A 168 -12.23 12.45 -20.01
CA SER A 168 -11.83 12.83 -21.38
C SER A 168 -11.10 11.70 -22.11
N VAL A 169 -10.23 10.97 -21.41
CA VAL A 169 -9.52 9.81 -21.97
C VAL A 169 -10.51 8.68 -22.28
N HIS A 170 -11.47 8.41 -21.38
CA HIS A 170 -12.51 7.41 -21.63
C HIS A 170 -13.44 7.80 -22.79
N LEU A 171 -13.80 9.08 -22.94
CA LEU A 171 -14.62 9.55 -24.05
C LEU A 171 -13.93 9.40 -25.42
N LYS A 172 -12.61 9.67 -25.48
CA LYS A 172 -11.82 9.48 -26.70
C LYS A 172 -11.72 8.00 -27.07
N LEU A 173 -11.55 7.12 -26.09
CA LEU A 173 -11.51 5.67 -26.30
C LEU A 173 -12.86 5.14 -26.80
N ILE A 174 -13.97 5.60 -26.22
CA ILE A 174 -15.33 5.28 -26.68
C ILE A 174 -15.54 5.78 -28.12
N GLY A 175 -15.11 7.01 -28.43
CA GLY A 175 -15.19 7.56 -29.79
C GLY A 175 -14.41 6.73 -30.82
N VAL A 176 -13.22 6.23 -30.47
CA VAL A 176 -12.44 5.33 -31.34
C VAL A 176 -13.14 3.99 -31.53
N VAL A 177 -13.72 3.41 -30.46
CA VAL A 177 -14.50 2.17 -30.56
C VAL A 177 -15.74 2.34 -31.44
N PHE A 178 -16.47 3.45 -31.30
CA PHE A 178 -17.61 3.77 -32.17
C PHE A 178 -17.19 4.03 -33.61
N ALA A 179 -16.04 4.66 -33.85
CA ALA A 179 -15.50 4.84 -35.20
C ALA A 179 -15.11 3.48 -35.82
N CYS A 180 -14.48 2.58 -35.07
CA CYS A 180 -14.17 1.22 -35.52
C CYS A 180 -15.43 0.40 -35.81
N LEU A 181 -16.48 0.53 -34.98
CA LEU A 181 -17.77 -0.12 -35.23
C LEU A 181 -18.50 0.48 -36.44
N ALA A 182 -18.46 1.80 -36.64
CA ALA A 182 -19.06 2.47 -37.80
C ALA A 182 -18.34 2.11 -39.11
N ILE A 183 -17.01 1.99 -39.09
CA ILE A 183 -16.21 1.49 -40.22
C ILE A 183 -16.53 0.01 -40.48
N GLY A 184 -16.74 -0.80 -39.44
CA GLY A 184 -17.16 -2.19 -39.53
C GLY A 184 -18.58 -2.39 -40.09
N PHE A 185 -19.50 -1.45 -39.84
CA PHE A 185 -20.86 -1.48 -40.41
C PHE A 185 -20.94 -0.89 -41.83
N GLY A 186 -20.12 0.12 -42.16
CA GLY A 186 -20.09 0.75 -43.49
C GLY A 186 -19.36 -0.06 -44.57
N ALA A 187 -18.36 -0.86 -44.19
CA ALA A 187 -17.68 -1.79 -45.08
C ALA A 187 -18.35 -3.17 -44.98
N GLY A 188 -19.49 -3.34 -45.65
CA GLY A 188 -20.34 -4.54 -45.64
C GLY A 188 -19.60 -5.88 -45.79
N LYS A 189 -19.09 -6.39 -44.67
CA LYS A 189 -18.59 -7.77 -44.52
C LYS A 189 -19.27 -8.39 -43.31
N ASN A 190 -20.47 -8.88 -43.58
CA ASN A 190 -21.33 -9.65 -42.66
C ASN A 190 -20.70 -10.98 -42.16
N GLU A 191 -19.49 -11.32 -42.62
CA GLU A 191 -18.80 -12.56 -42.26
C GLU A 191 -18.24 -12.55 -40.83
N THR A 192 -17.84 -11.38 -40.30
CA THR A 192 -17.24 -11.28 -38.96
C THR A 192 -18.28 -11.39 -37.85
N LEU A 193 -19.47 -10.79 -38.05
CA LEU A 193 -20.61 -10.93 -37.13
C LEU A 193 -21.20 -12.35 -37.19
N ARG A 194 -21.23 -13.00 -38.36
CA ARG A 194 -21.65 -14.41 -38.48
C ARG A 194 -20.69 -15.37 -37.75
N LYS A 195 -19.38 -15.09 -37.78
CA LYS A 195 -18.38 -15.86 -37.01
C LYS A 195 -18.52 -15.65 -35.50
N LEU A 196 -18.78 -14.42 -35.04
CA LEU A 196 -19.05 -14.13 -33.63
C LEU A 196 -20.36 -14.78 -33.14
N HIS A 197 -21.45 -14.70 -33.92
CA HIS A 197 -22.71 -15.38 -33.59
C HIS A 197 -22.53 -16.91 -33.51
N ASN A 198 -21.79 -17.52 -34.45
CA ASN A 198 -21.50 -18.96 -34.39
C ASN A 198 -20.58 -19.38 -33.23
N VAL A 199 -19.74 -18.47 -32.72
CA VAL A 199 -18.96 -18.74 -31.50
C VAL A 199 -19.86 -18.68 -30.28
N PHE A 200 -20.77 -17.69 -30.19
CA PHE A 200 -21.70 -17.59 -29.06
C PHE A 200 -22.76 -18.70 -29.05
N THR A 201 -23.31 -19.11 -30.20
CA THR A 201 -24.30 -20.20 -30.25
C THR A 201 -23.71 -21.61 -30.09
N ASN A 202 -22.43 -21.82 -30.45
CA ASN A 202 -21.76 -23.11 -30.18
C ASN A 202 -21.24 -23.23 -28.75
N THR A 203 -21.12 -22.11 -28.01
CA THR A 203 -20.73 -22.13 -26.59
C THR A 203 -21.93 -22.46 -25.69
N GLU A 204 -23.16 -22.21 -26.15
CA GLU A 204 -24.38 -22.67 -25.46
C GLU A 204 -24.67 -24.17 -25.65
N SER A 205 -24.37 -24.74 -26.83
CA SER A 205 -24.60 -26.18 -27.08
C SER A 205 -23.57 -27.12 -26.45
N THR A 206 -22.40 -26.61 -26.04
CA THR A 206 -21.40 -27.41 -25.29
C THR A 206 -21.65 -27.44 -23.78
N ASN A 207 -22.47 -26.53 -23.23
CA ASN A 207 -22.83 -26.53 -21.81
C ASN A 207 -24.09 -27.35 -21.48
N GLU A 208 -24.89 -27.76 -22.47
CA GLU A 208 -26.01 -28.69 -22.24
C GLU A 208 -25.62 -30.18 -22.33
N ILE A 209 -24.51 -30.54 -23.00
CA ILE A 209 -24.08 -31.95 -23.12
C ILE A 209 -23.26 -32.42 -21.91
N VAL A 210 -22.68 -31.50 -21.13
CA VAL A 210 -21.94 -31.84 -19.89
C VAL A 210 -22.87 -31.92 -18.65
N SER A 211 -24.09 -31.37 -18.72
CA SER A 211 -25.04 -31.36 -17.59
C SER A 211 -25.94 -32.60 -17.49
N THR A 212 -26.01 -33.45 -18.52
CA THR A 212 -26.92 -34.62 -18.54
C THR A 212 -26.23 -36.00 -18.40
N LYS A 213 -24.91 -36.06 -18.16
CA LYS A 213 -24.18 -37.35 -17.99
C LYS A 213 -23.58 -37.61 -16.60
N SER A 214 -24.05 -36.95 -15.55
CA SER A 214 -23.71 -37.29 -14.16
C SER A 214 -24.94 -37.69 -13.31
N LYS A 215 -25.83 -38.48 -13.91
CA LYS A 215 -26.88 -39.25 -13.19
C LYS A 215 -26.96 -40.65 -13.78
N ALA A 216 -26.06 -41.53 -13.36
CA ALA A 216 -26.24 -42.99 -13.33
C ALA A 216 -24.92 -43.66 -12.89
N ASN A 217 -24.81 -43.97 -11.61
CA ASN A 217 -24.44 -45.30 -11.10
C ASN A 217 -24.03 -45.17 -9.62
N ILE A 218 -25.05 -45.34 -8.78
CA ILE A 218 -24.91 -45.91 -7.45
C ILE A 218 -24.81 -47.43 -7.67
N PRO A 219 -23.80 -48.13 -7.14
CA PRO A 219 -23.99 -49.47 -6.62
C PRO A 219 -24.34 -49.36 -5.15
N GLU A 220 -25.53 -49.84 -4.81
CA GLU A 220 -25.92 -50.18 -3.45
C GLU A 220 -25.02 -51.28 -2.88
N THR A 221 -25.10 -51.38 -1.55
CA THR A 221 -24.85 -52.51 -0.66
C THR A 221 -23.46 -52.62 -0.02
N ILE A 222 -23.29 -52.83 1.29
CA ILE A 222 -24.16 -52.86 2.50
C ILE A 222 -23.17 -53.03 3.68
N ASP A 223 -23.47 -52.41 4.85
CA ASP A 223 -23.07 -52.82 6.22
C ASP A 223 -21.57 -52.95 6.62
N GLN A 224 -21.11 -52.80 7.86
CA GLN A 224 -21.74 -52.83 9.19
C GLN A 224 -20.79 -52.22 10.24
N ASN A 225 -21.38 -51.82 11.37
CA ASN A 225 -20.80 -51.72 12.73
C ASN A 225 -19.94 -50.50 13.15
N ILE A 226 -20.66 -49.54 13.75
CA ILE A 226 -20.26 -48.82 14.97
C ILE A 226 -20.37 -49.82 16.16
N PRO A 227 -19.56 -49.71 17.23
CA PRO A 227 -20.12 -49.05 18.40
C PRO A 227 -19.16 -48.10 19.14
N ASN A 228 -19.79 -47.05 19.67
CA ASN A 228 -19.31 -46.17 20.72
C ASN A 228 -18.68 -46.94 21.89
N THR A 229 -17.68 -46.35 22.54
CA THR A 229 -17.55 -46.45 24.00
C THR A 229 -17.00 -45.14 24.55
N ILE A 230 -17.87 -44.47 25.30
CA ILE A 230 -17.56 -43.42 26.28
C ILE A 230 -17.11 -44.13 27.56
N THR A 231 -16.04 -43.68 28.21
CA THR A 231 -15.97 -43.67 29.68
C THR A 231 -14.99 -42.62 30.19
N GLU A 232 -15.51 -41.70 31.00
CA GLU A 232 -14.78 -40.96 32.03
C GLU A 232 -14.11 -41.92 33.04
N THR A 233 -13.09 -41.50 33.79
CA THR A 233 -13.17 -41.15 35.24
C THR A 233 -11.76 -41.19 35.92
N GLN A 234 -11.58 -40.27 36.89
CA GLN A 234 -10.65 -40.22 38.05
C GLN A 234 -9.19 -39.81 37.80
N LYS A 235 -8.64 -38.72 38.38
CA LYS A 235 -8.56 -38.19 39.77
C LYS A 235 -7.61 -38.99 40.68
N THR A 236 -6.46 -38.39 40.99
CA THR A 236 -5.58 -38.55 42.18
C THR A 236 -4.46 -37.51 41.99
N ASP A 237 -4.42 -36.38 42.70
CA ASP A 237 -3.96 -36.18 44.08
C ASP A 237 -2.95 -37.22 44.60
N SER A 238 -1.68 -36.81 44.70
CA SER A 238 -0.81 -37.19 45.82
C SER A 238 0.25 -36.11 46.03
N SER A 239 0.21 -35.54 47.22
CA SER A 239 1.22 -34.66 47.81
C SER A 239 2.58 -35.36 47.94
N ARG A 240 3.66 -34.61 47.73
CA ARG A 240 4.86 -34.66 48.58
C ARG A 240 5.67 -33.38 48.44
#